data_AF-A0A5J4VY30-F1
#
_entry.id   AF-A0A5J4VY30-F1
#
_cell.length_a   1.000
_cell.length_b   1.000
_cell.length_c   1.000
_cell.angle_alpha   90.00
_cell.angle_beta   90.00
_cell.angle_gamma   90.00
#
_symmetry.space_group_name_H-M   'P 1'
#
loop_
_entity.id
_entity.type
_entity.pdbx_description
1 polymer ?
#
loop_
_entity_poly.entity_id
_entity_poly.type
_entity_poly.pdbx_seq_one_letter_code
_entity_poly.pdbx_strand_id
1 'polypeptide(L)' 'MTSLKRRRAEKFDNLIYKLNLISIPQGDLYGTYDAATNGWKNEVLMLMMREWVRDESTQKHWIICDGPVDAYWIET' A
#
# COMPACT_ATOMS: atom_id res chain seq x y z
N MET A 1 6.46 28.38 -24.58
CA MET A 1 5.64 27.19 -24.86
C MET A 1 6.50 25.96 -24.53
N THR A 2 6.50 25.53 -23.27
CA THR A 2 7.46 24.52 -22.79
C THR A 2 6.92 23.13 -23.07
N SER A 3 7.52 22.45 -24.05
CA SER A 3 7.15 21.09 -24.45
C SER A 3 7.41 20.09 -23.32
N LEU A 4 6.36 19.41 -22.86
CA LEU A 4 6.44 18.29 -21.94
C LEU A 4 7.11 17.11 -22.65
N LYS A 5 8.39 16.85 -22.36
CA LYS A 5 9.07 15.63 -22.78
C LYS A 5 8.35 14.44 -22.14
N ARG A 6 7.66 13.62 -22.95
CA ARG A 6 7.23 12.27 -22.57
C ARG A 6 8.48 11.47 -22.22
N ARG A 7 8.81 11.39 -20.92
CA ARG A 7 9.76 10.39 -20.42
C ARG A 7 9.16 9.04 -20.74
N ARG A 8 9.80 8.30 -21.65
CA ARG A 8 9.53 6.90 -21.90
C ARG A 8 9.67 6.21 -20.55
N ALA A 9 8.59 5.64 -20.02
CA ALA A 9 8.65 4.90 -18.77
C ALA A 9 9.69 3.79 -18.96
N GLU A 10 10.83 3.92 -18.30
CA GLU A 10 11.78 2.81 -18.18
C GLU A 10 10.98 1.64 -17.61
N LYS A 11 11.01 0.49 -18.31
CA LYS A 11 10.42 -0.75 -17.82
C LYS A 11 11.24 -1.14 -16.59
N PHE A 12 10.87 -0.62 -15.43
CA PHE A 12 11.26 -1.21 -14.17
C PHE A 12 10.45 -2.51 -14.04
N ASP A 13 11.13 -3.63 -13.76
CA ASP A 13 10.46 -4.84 -13.29
C ASP A 13 9.88 -4.50 -11.92
N ASN A 14 8.63 -4.03 -11.92
CA ASN A 14 7.92 -3.59 -10.73
C ASN A 14 7.08 -4.74 -10.20
N LEU A 15 7.06 -4.89 -8.88
CA LEU A 15 6.16 -5.81 -8.20
C LEU A 15 4.84 -5.08 -7.96
N ILE A 16 3.76 -5.59 -8.58
CA ILE A 16 2.44 -4.96 -8.56
C ILE A 16 1.47 -5.83 -7.76
N TYR A 17 0.91 -5.27 -6.68
CA TYR A 17 -0.09 -5.89 -5.82
C TYR A 17 -1.44 -5.22 -6.05
N LYS A 18 -2.48 -6.00 -6.35
CA LYS A 18 -3.86 -5.48 -6.48
C LYS A 18 -4.64 -5.82 -5.23
N LEU A 19 -5.22 -4.81 -4.58
CA LEU A 19 -5.97 -4.95 -3.34
C LEU A 19 -7.34 -4.27 -3.47
N ASN A 20 -8.41 -4.98 -3.13
CA ASN A 20 -9.71 -4.36 -2.93
C ASN A 20 -9.85 -3.92 -1.47
N LEU A 21 -9.62 -2.63 -1.21
CA LEU A 21 -9.58 -2.11 0.15
C LEU A 21 -10.94 -2.15 0.87
N ILE A 22 -12.05 -2.13 0.13
CA ILE A 22 -13.40 -2.21 0.73
C ILE A 22 -13.71 -3.62 1.24
N SER A 23 -13.04 -4.64 0.71
CA SER A 23 -13.22 -6.02 1.18
C SER A 23 -12.52 -6.31 2.51
N ILE A 24 -11.68 -5.40 2.99
CA ILE A 24 -10.91 -5.52 4.23
C ILE A 24 -11.58 -4.63 5.28
N PRO A 25 -11.89 -5.15 6.48
CA PRO A 25 -12.37 -4.33 7.59
C PRO A 25 -11.37 -3.20 7.88
N GLN A 26 -11.85 -1.98 8.13
CA GLN A 26 -10.97 -0.80 8.26
C GLN A 26 -9.89 -0.96 9.35
N GLY A 27 -10.23 -1.56 10.49
CA GLY A 27 -9.26 -1.86 11.56
C GLY A 27 -8.16 -2.85 11.13
N ASP A 28 -8.48 -3.72 10.18
CA ASP A 28 -7.58 -4.73 9.63
C ASP A 28 -6.84 -4.23 8.37
N LEU A 29 -6.94 -2.94 8.03
CA LEU A 29 -6.23 -2.38 6.89
C LEU A 29 -4.85 -1.84 7.29
N TYR A 30 -4.82 -0.93 8.27
CA TYR A 30 -3.62 -0.23 8.72
C TYR A 30 -3.00 -0.82 10.00
N GLY A 31 -3.75 -1.67 10.71
CA GLY A 31 -3.40 -2.15 12.04
C GLY A 31 -4.32 -1.57 13.10
N THR A 32 -4.59 -2.36 14.13
CA THR A 32 -5.45 -1.97 15.25
C THR A 32 -4.67 -2.06 16.55
N TYR A 33 -4.83 -1.06 17.41
CA TYR A 33 -4.34 -1.12 18.78
C TYR A 33 -5.34 -1.84 19.67
N ASP A 34 -4.87 -2.88 20.37
CA ASP A 34 -5.66 -3.62 21.35
C ASP A 34 -5.31 -3.16 22.77
N ALA A 35 -6.24 -2.44 23.38
CA ALA A 35 -6.11 -1.93 24.75
C ALA A 35 -6.11 -3.04 25.82
N ALA A 36 -6.68 -4.21 25.54
CA ALA A 36 -6.70 -5.32 26.50
C ALA A 36 -5.31 -5.97 26.63
N THR A 37 -4.58 -6.05 25.52
CA THR A 37 -3.23 -6.62 25.49
C THR A 37 -2.12 -5.56 25.54
N ASN A 38 -2.48 -4.27 25.49
CA ASN A 38 -1.56 -3.15 25.25
C ASN A 38 -0.68 -3.37 24.00
N GLY A 39 -1.21 -4.09 23.02
CA GLY A 39 -0.48 -4.55 21.84
C GLY A 39 -0.94 -3.87 20.56
N TRP A 40 -0.04 -3.74 19.59
CA TRP A 40 -0.39 -3.38 18.22
C TRP A 40 -0.58 -4.66 17.40
N LYS A 41 -1.73 -4.79 16.74
CA LYS A 41 -2.02 -5.84 15.79
C LYS A 41 -1.60 -5.36 14.39
N ASN A 42 -0.69 -6.11 13.80
CA ASN A 42 -0.11 -5.82 12.50
C ASN A 42 -0.98 -6.44 11.41
N GLU A 43 -1.50 -5.61 10.51
CA GLU A 43 -2.49 -6.03 9.52
C GLU A 43 -1.99 -5.84 8.08
N VAL A 44 -2.88 -6.01 7.10
CA VAL A 44 -2.53 -6.26 5.68
C VAL A 44 -1.48 -5.28 5.14
N LEU A 45 -1.74 -3.97 5.17
CA LEU A 45 -0.79 -2.99 4.61
C LEU A 45 0.50 -2.91 5.43
N MET A 46 0.38 -3.05 6.75
CA MET A 46 1.51 -2.91 7.67
C MET A 46 2.48 -4.10 7.55
N LEU A 47 1.96 -5.30 7.30
CA LEU A 47 2.76 -6.49 7.00
C LEU A 47 3.46 -6.37 5.64
N MET A 48 2.73 -5.94 4.59
CA MET A 48 3.30 -5.73 3.25
C MET A 48 4.43 -4.69 3.27
N MET A 49 4.20 -3.54 3.91
CA MET A 49 5.23 -2.51 4.07
C MET A 49 6.47 -3.03 4.81
N ARG A 50 6.28 -3.84 5.87
CA ARG A 50 7.40 -4.41 6.62
C ARG A 50 8.24 -5.35 5.77
N GLU A 51 7.63 -6.12 4.89
CA GLU A 51 8.35 -6.98 3.94
C GLU A 51 9.10 -6.14 2.91
N TRP A 52 8.48 -5.08 2.39
CA TRP A 52 9.09 -4.25 1.34
C TRP A 52 10.23 -3.37 1.83
N VAL A 53 10.16 -2.88 3.06
CA VAL A 53 11.29 -2.15 3.68
C VAL A 53 12.51 -3.05 3.86
N ARG A 54 12.31 -4.37 3.95
CA ARG A 54 13.39 -5.36 4.03
C ARG A 54 13.88 -5.84 2.66
N ASP A 55 13.18 -5.50 1.58
CA ASP A 55 13.60 -5.85 0.24
C ASP A 55 14.73 -4.90 -0.21
N GLU A 56 15.92 -5.48 -0.43
CA GLU A 56 17.10 -4.76 -0.91
C GLU A 56 17.16 -4.70 -2.46
N SER A 57 16.17 -5.25 -3.15
CA SER A 57 16.10 -5.23 -4.60
C SER A 57 15.87 -3.80 -5.14
N THR A 58 16.30 -3.55 -6.37
CA THR A 58 16.06 -2.27 -7.06
C THR A 58 14.64 -2.16 -7.63
N GLN A 59 13.80 -3.19 -7.41
CA GLN A 59 12.43 -3.24 -7.87
C GLN A 59 11.56 -2.32 -7.03
N LYS A 60 10.58 -1.67 -7.66
CA LYS A 60 9.61 -0.86 -6.93
C LYS A 60 8.38 -1.70 -6.65
N HIS A 61 7.93 -1.65 -5.40
CA HIS A 61 6.65 -2.23 -4.97
C HIS A 61 5.53 -1.23 -5.19
N TRP A 62 4.46 -1.66 -5.86
CA TRP A 62 3.28 -0.84 -6.16
C TRP A 62 2.02 -1.51 -5.64
N ILE A 63 1.19 -0.75 -4.93
CA ILE A 63 -0.18 -1.15 -4.60
C ILE A 63 -1.12 -0.48 -5.57
N ILE A 64 -1.99 -1.29 -6.18
CA ILE A 64 -3.16 -0.83 -6.91
C ILE A 64 -4.37 -1.11 -6.03
N CYS A 65 -4.97 -0.06 -5.50
CA CYS A 65 -6.22 -0.13 -4.76
C CYS A 65 -7.38 -0.25 -5.77
N ASP A 66 -7.85 -1.47 -5.98
CA ASP A 66 -8.90 -1.84 -6.94
C ASP A 66 -10.26 -1.86 -6.24
N GLY A 67 -10.95 -0.72 -6.24
CA GLY A 67 -12.26 -0.58 -5.63
C GLY A 67 -12.73 0.88 -5.57
N PRO A 68 -13.96 1.11 -5.08
CA PRO A 68 -14.47 2.46 -4.87
C PRO A 68 -13.59 3.27 -3.92
N VAL A 69 -13.43 4.55 -4.25
CA VAL A 69 -12.73 5.52 -3.41
C VAL A 69 -13.63 5.95 -2.25
N ASP A 70 -13.11 5.83 -1.03
CA ASP A 70 -13.77 6.26 0.21
C ASP A 70 -12.76 7.03 1.08
N ALA A 71 -13.21 8.15 1.67
CA ALA A 71 -12.36 9.06 2.43
C ALA A 71 -11.78 8.38 3.69
N TYR A 72 -12.52 7.48 4.32
CA TYR A 72 -12.10 6.82 5.55
C TYR A 72 -10.84 5.98 5.37
N TRP A 73 -10.66 5.32 4.22
CA TRP A 73 -9.42 4.57 3.97
C TRP A 73 -8.31 5.42 3.36
N ILE A 74 -8.60 6.55 2.70
CA ILE A 74 -7.56 7.42 2.12
C ILE A 74 -6.88 8.31 3.16
N GLU A 75 -7.64 8.78 4.15
CA GLU A 75 -7.20 9.85 5.06
C GLU A 75 -6.65 9.36 6.41
N THR A 76 -6.66 8.04 6.66
CA THR A 76 -6.16 7.41 7.89
C THR A 76 -4.72 6.95 7.74
#